data_AF-A0A954EHA3-F1
#
_entry.id   AF-A0A954EHA3-F1
#
_cell.length_a   1.000
_cell.length_b   1.000
_cell.length_c   1.000
_cell.angle_alpha   90.00
_cell.angle_beta   90.00
_cell.angle_gamma   90.00
#
_symmetry.space_group_name_H-M   'P 1'
#
loop_
_entity.id
_entity.type
_entity.pdbx_description
1 polymer ?
#
loop_
_entity_poly.entity_id
_entity_poly.type
_entity_poly.pdbx_seq_one_letter_code
_entity_poly.pdbx_strand_id
1 'polypeptide(L)'
;DMDLAASIQQVTEQILFKMAEHAARVTGQTKLCLAGGVALNCVANGKLLRSGPFEEIWIQPASGDAGGALGAALFVWHQLLNQPRVPQEHSLQGGSLLGPEFTDQQIQDYLKAQQIPFTAFDDQAAFFDEVTQLLEQGMVVGWFQGRMEYGPRALGNRSILADPRRPDMQSILNQKIKFRESFRPFAPAVLEEHVAEQFDWPYQQGSPYMLLVTTVKDKPAKSPEESSSTGFERLKSIRSSLPAITHVDYTARIQTVNKQHNPRFHQLLQTFHQQTGCPVLVNTSFNIRGEPVVCAPQHALACFLGTNMDVLAIGNQIVLKKNIDPARCVDHQQYLDQYQLD
;
A
#
# COMPACT_ATOMS: atom_id res chain seq x y z
N ASP A 1 7.71 23.63 -13.04
CA ASP A 1 7.67 22.17 -12.81
C ASP A 1 6.33 21.64 -12.33
N MET A 2 5.76 22.15 -11.22
CA MET A 2 4.46 21.66 -10.71
C MET A 2 3.29 21.89 -11.69
N ASP A 3 3.22 23.06 -12.33
CA ASP A 3 2.18 23.35 -13.33
C ASP A 3 2.27 22.44 -14.55
N LEU A 4 3.50 22.07 -14.96
CA LEU A 4 3.71 21.13 -16.07
C LEU A 4 3.22 19.73 -15.70
N ALA A 5 3.57 19.24 -14.51
CA ALA A 5 3.11 17.95 -14.01
C ALA A 5 1.58 17.89 -13.89
N ALA A 6 0.96 18.96 -13.35
CA ALA A 6 -0.50 19.09 -13.27
C ALA A 6 -1.15 19.10 -14.66
N SER A 7 -0.57 19.84 -15.61
CA SER A 7 -1.07 19.91 -17.00
C SER A 7 -1.00 18.54 -17.71
N ILE A 8 0.11 17.81 -17.56
CA ILE A 8 0.28 16.47 -18.14
C ILE A 8 -0.73 15.50 -17.52
N GLN A 9 -0.93 15.54 -16.20
CA GLN A 9 -1.93 14.73 -15.53
C GLN A 9 -3.34 15.02 -16.08
N GLN A 10 -3.70 16.31 -16.21
CA GLN A 10 -5.00 16.73 -16.73
C GLN A 10 -5.23 16.25 -18.17
N VAL A 11 -4.24 16.43 -19.06
CA VAL A 11 -4.34 15.96 -20.44
C VAL A 11 -4.44 14.43 -20.51
N THR A 12 -3.65 13.72 -19.70
CA THR A 12 -3.70 12.25 -19.62
C THR A 12 -5.10 11.77 -19.21
N GLU A 13 -5.69 12.40 -18.19
CA GLU A 13 -7.07 12.11 -17.76
C GLU A 13 -8.09 12.36 -18.89
N GLN A 14 -8.00 13.50 -19.58
CA GLN A 14 -8.90 13.82 -20.69
C GLN A 14 -8.84 12.79 -21.82
N ILE A 15 -7.63 12.36 -22.19
CA ILE A 15 -7.45 11.35 -23.23
C ILE A 15 -7.98 9.99 -22.77
N LEU A 16 -7.70 9.59 -21.53
CA LEU A 16 -8.21 8.34 -20.95
C LEU A 16 -9.74 8.30 -20.92
N PHE A 17 -10.39 9.41 -20.56
CA PHE A 17 -11.85 9.54 -20.62
C PHE A 17 -12.40 9.40 -22.05
N LYS A 18 -11.81 10.09 -23.03
CA LYS A 18 -12.23 9.97 -24.44
C LYS A 18 -12.10 8.54 -24.96
N MET A 19 -11.03 7.83 -24.58
CA MET A 19 -10.85 6.43 -24.94
C MET A 19 -11.90 5.53 -24.27
N ALA A 20 -12.19 5.76 -23.00
CA ALA A 20 -13.19 5.03 -22.22
C ALA A 20 -14.62 5.25 -22.79
N GLU A 21 -14.99 6.48 -23.12
CA GLU A 21 -16.26 6.82 -23.78
C GLU A 21 -16.37 6.17 -25.16
N HIS A 22 -15.28 6.21 -25.94
CA HIS A 22 -15.24 5.53 -27.23
C HIS A 22 -15.48 4.03 -27.07
N ALA A 23 -14.79 3.38 -26.12
CA ALA A 23 -14.93 1.95 -25.83
C ALA A 23 -16.37 1.61 -25.40
N ALA A 24 -16.97 2.39 -24.50
CA ALA A 24 -18.36 2.20 -24.09
C ALA A 24 -19.31 2.29 -25.29
N ARG A 25 -19.15 3.30 -26.15
CA ARG A 25 -20.00 3.50 -27.33
C ARG A 25 -19.90 2.36 -28.35
N VAL A 26 -18.70 1.84 -28.62
CA VAL A 26 -18.52 0.81 -29.66
C VAL A 26 -18.81 -0.60 -29.15
N THR A 27 -18.69 -0.86 -27.85
CA THR A 27 -18.89 -2.20 -27.27
C THR A 27 -20.25 -2.37 -26.60
N GLY A 28 -20.89 -1.27 -26.15
CA GLY A 28 -22.11 -1.31 -25.33
C GLY A 28 -21.92 -1.93 -23.93
N GLN A 29 -20.68 -2.17 -23.50
CA GLN A 29 -20.38 -2.81 -22.21
C GLN A 29 -20.41 -1.79 -21.07
N THR A 30 -20.88 -2.23 -19.90
CA THR A 30 -20.89 -1.41 -18.67
C THR A 30 -19.73 -1.71 -17.72
N LYS A 31 -18.90 -2.72 -18.04
CA LYS A 31 -17.72 -3.10 -17.27
C LYS A 31 -16.43 -2.86 -18.06
N LEU A 32 -15.45 -2.22 -17.43
CA LEU A 32 -14.17 -1.89 -18.05
C LEU A 32 -13.02 -2.68 -17.42
N CYS A 33 -12.16 -3.27 -18.25
CA CYS A 33 -10.89 -3.84 -17.83
C CYS A 33 -9.73 -2.95 -18.30
N LEU A 34 -8.81 -2.62 -17.39
CA LEU A 34 -7.65 -1.78 -17.67
C LEU A 34 -6.33 -2.52 -17.40
N ALA A 35 -5.39 -2.35 -18.33
CA ALA A 35 -3.99 -2.74 -18.25
C ALA A 35 -3.13 -1.75 -19.06
N GLY A 36 -1.81 -1.94 -19.07
CA GLY A 36 -0.83 -0.99 -19.62
C GLY A 36 -0.34 0.00 -18.56
N GLY A 37 0.86 0.54 -18.72
CA GLY A 37 1.51 1.38 -17.69
C GLY A 37 0.66 2.58 -17.21
N VAL A 38 -0.12 3.19 -18.10
CA VAL A 38 -1.03 4.31 -17.76
C VAL A 38 -2.13 3.89 -16.79
N ALA A 39 -2.55 2.61 -16.80
CA ALA A 39 -3.57 2.09 -15.88
C ALA A 39 -3.11 2.06 -14.41
N LEU A 40 -1.82 2.31 -14.11
CA LEU A 40 -1.33 2.54 -12.75
C LEU A 40 -1.66 3.95 -12.21
N ASN A 41 -2.23 4.83 -13.05
CA ASN A 41 -2.66 6.18 -12.66
C ASN A 41 -3.97 6.12 -11.84
N CYS A 42 -3.82 5.88 -10.54
CA CYS A 42 -4.93 5.73 -9.61
C CYS A 42 -5.85 6.97 -9.50
N VAL A 43 -5.33 8.17 -9.82
CA VAL A 43 -6.12 9.41 -9.84
C VAL A 43 -7.08 9.39 -11.03
N ALA A 44 -6.58 9.06 -12.22
CA ALA A 44 -7.40 8.92 -13.42
C ALA A 44 -8.43 7.79 -13.28
N ASN A 45 -8.01 6.64 -12.73
CA ASN A 45 -8.91 5.51 -12.48
C ASN A 45 -10.05 5.87 -11.50
N GLY A 46 -9.73 6.57 -10.41
CA GLY A 46 -10.74 7.00 -9.44
C GLY A 46 -11.75 7.98 -10.04
N LYS A 47 -11.29 8.91 -10.89
CA LYS A 47 -12.18 9.80 -11.65
C LYS A 47 -13.05 9.02 -12.63
N LEU A 48 -12.46 8.07 -13.36
CA LEU A 48 -13.20 7.26 -14.33
C LEU A 48 -14.27 6.38 -13.66
N LEU A 49 -13.98 5.81 -12.49
CA LEU A 49 -14.97 5.02 -11.73
C LEU A 49 -16.14 5.89 -11.20
N ARG A 50 -15.88 7.16 -10.86
CA ARG A 50 -16.92 8.07 -10.35
C ARG A 50 -17.77 8.70 -11.44
N SER A 51 -17.19 9.03 -12.57
CA SER A 51 -17.80 9.93 -13.57
C SER A 51 -17.74 9.39 -14.99
N GLY A 52 -17.11 8.24 -15.20
CA GLY A 52 -17.08 7.57 -16.49
C GLY A 52 -18.36 6.78 -16.78
N PRO A 53 -18.48 6.22 -17.99
CA PRO A 53 -19.67 5.50 -18.44
C PRO A 53 -19.76 4.06 -17.95
N PHE A 54 -18.92 3.64 -16.99
CA PHE A 54 -18.80 2.26 -16.54
C PHE A 54 -19.26 2.10 -15.09
N GLU A 55 -20.02 1.03 -14.84
CA GLU A 55 -20.54 0.65 -13.51
C GLU A 55 -19.43 0.00 -12.67
N GLU A 56 -18.56 -0.77 -13.33
CA GLU A 56 -17.45 -1.49 -12.70
C GLU A 56 -16.17 -1.31 -13.51
N ILE A 57 -15.04 -1.22 -12.80
CA ILE A 57 -13.71 -1.14 -13.40
C ILE A 57 -12.81 -2.15 -12.69
N TRP A 58 -12.21 -3.05 -13.46
CA TRP A 58 -11.16 -3.95 -13.01
C TRP A 58 -9.82 -3.52 -13.59
N ILE A 59 -8.81 -3.40 -12.73
CA ILE A 59 -7.49 -2.90 -13.12
C ILE A 59 -6.46 -3.95 -12.70
N GLN A 60 -5.63 -4.37 -13.65
CA GLN A 60 -4.61 -5.38 -13.38
C GLN A 60 -3.55 -4.83 -12.39
N PRO A 61 -3.21 -5.51 -11.28
CA PRO A 61 -2.29 -4.95 -10.28
C PRO A 61 -0.88 -4.68 -10.79
N ALA A 62 -0.35 -5.62 -11.57
CA ALA A 62 0.84 -5.42 -12.38
C ALA A 62 0.46 -4.92 -13.79
N SER A 63 -0.18 -3.74 -13.88
CA SER A 63 -0.70 -3.23 -15.16
C SER A 63 0.37 -2.91 -16.20
N GLY A 64 1.59 -2.53 -15.79
CA GLY A 64 2.69 -2.26 -16.72
C GLY A 64 3.28 -3.53 -17.33
N ASP A 65 4.45 -3.42 -17.95
CA ASP A 65 5.08 -4.50 -18.70
C ASP A 65 5.35 -5.76 -17.87
N ALA A 66 5.53 -5.61 -16.55
CA ALA A 66 5.62 -6.74 -15.62
C ALA A 66 4.43 -7.71 -15.75
N GLY A 67 3.22 -7.19 -16.05
CA GLY A 67 1.98 -7.93 -16.30
C GLY A 67 1.97 -8.78 -17.57
N GLY A 68 2.85 -8.46 -18.53
CA GLY A 68 2.87 -9.07 -19.85
C GLY A 68 3.12 -10.58 -19.81
N ALA A 69 3.96 -11.05 -18.89
CA ALA A 69 4.25 -12.47 -18.74
C ALA A 69 2.99 -13.28 -18.38
N LEU A 70 2.18 -12.78 -17.44
CA LEU A 70 0.90 -13.39 -17.07
C LEU A 70 -0.09 -13.34 -18.25
N GLY A 71 -0.18 -12.19 -18.93
CA GLY A 71 -1.05 -12.02 -20.09
C GLY A 71 -0.71 -12.99 -21.23
N ALA A 72 0.58 -13.16 -21.53
CA ALA A 72 1.07 -14.09 -22.55
C ALA A 72 0.75 -15.55 -22.18
N ALA A 73 0.98 -15.95 -20.93
CA ALA A 73 0.64 -17.30 -20.47
C ALA A 73 -0.86 -17.59 -20.58
N LEU A 74 -1.72 -16.65 -20.16
CA LEU A 74 -3.18 -16.79 -20.26
C LEU A 74 -3.66 -16.80 -21.72
N PHE A 75 -3.04 -16.01 -22.59
CA PHE A 75 -3.34 -16.01 -24.02
C PHE A 75 -3.00 -17.36 -24.66
N VAL A 76 -1.79 -17.88 -24.45
CA VAL A 76 -1.39 -19.19 -24.97
C VAL A 76 -2.34 -20.28 -24.47
N TRP A 77 -2.61 -20.32 -23.16
CA TRP A 77 -3.44 -21.34 -22.54
C TRP A 77 -4.88 -21.34 -23.09
N HIS A 78 -5.53 -20.18 -23.10
CA HIS A 78 -6.95 -20.11 -23.45
C HIS A 78 -7.22 -19.93 -24.95
N GLN A 79 -6.36 -19.22 -25.68
CA GLN A 79 -6.60 -18.87 -27.09
C GLN A 79 -5.87 -19.80 -28.07
N LEU A 80 -4.67 -20.28 -27.73
CA LEU A 80 -3.89 -21.15 -28.64
C LEU A 80 -4.07 -22.64 -28.33
N LEU A 81 -4.13 -23.00 -27.05
CA LEU A 81 -4.33 -24.38 -26.60
C LEU A 81 -5.80 -24.73 -26.35
N ASN A 82 -6.72 -23.79 -26.64
CA ASN A 82 -8.17 -23.95 -26.54
C ASN A 82 -8.67 -24.48 -25.18
N GLN A 83 -7.93 -24.18 -24.10
CA GLN A 83 -8.36 -24.59 -22.76
C GLN A 83 -9.47 -23.67 -22.27
N PRO A 84 -10.58 -24.21 -21.76
CA PRO A 84 -11.72 -23.39 -21.36
C PRO A 84 -11.34 -22.44 -20.21
N ARG A 85 -11.82 -21.21 -20.27
CA ARG A 85 -11.79 -20.29 -19.13
C ARG A 85 -13.07 -20.45 -18.33
N VAL A 86 -12.95 -20.77 -17.05
CA VAL A 86 -14.07 -20.77 -16.11
C VAL A 86 -14.01 -19.47 -15.30
N PRO A 87 -14.94 -18.52 -15.49
CA PRO A 87 -15.03 -17.33 -14.66
C PRO A 87 -15.22 -17.74 -13.20
N GLN A 88 -14.47 -17.10 -12.31
CA GLN A 88 -14.66 -17.22 -10.88
C GLN A 88 -15.39 -15.98 -10.37
N GLU A 89 -16.17 -16.13 -9.32
CA GLU A 89 -16.86 -15.02 -8.65
C GLU A 89 -15.85 -13.99 -8.09
N HIS A 90 -14.68 -14.48 -7.66
CA HIS A 90 -13.61 -13.66 -7.10
C HIS A 90 -12.39 -13.58 -8.01
N SER A 91 -11.61 -12.52 -7.81
CA SER A 91 -10.38 -12.28 -8.55
C SER A 91 -9.35 -13.40 -8.32
N LEU A 92 -8.92 -14.05 -9.40
CA LEU A 92 -7.84 -15.04 -9.39
C LEU A 92 -6.48 -14.46 -8.97
N GLN A 93 -6.33 -13.13 -8.88
CA GLN A 93 -5.10 -12.51 -8.39
C GLN A 93 -4.84 -12.82 -6.90
N GLY A 94 -5.86 -13.15 -6.10
CA GLY A 94 -5.67 -13.54 -4.69
C GLY A 94 -4.86 -12.52 -3.87
N GLY A 95 -5.25 -11.24 -3.90
CA GLY A 95 -4.49 -10.16 -3.28
C GLY A 95 -3.17 -9.80 -3.98
N SER A 96 -2.91 -10.38 -5.16
CA SER A 96 -1.62 -10.37 -5.87
C SER A 96 -0.49 -11.03 -5.09
N LEU A 97 -0.78 -11.92 -4.14
CA LEU A 97 0.21 -12.59 -3.29
C LEU A 97 0.83 -13.80 -4.02
N LEU A 98 1.54 -13.52 -5.12
CA LEU A 98 2.05 -14.54 -6.06
C LEU A 98 3.57 -14.76 -5.97
N GLY A 99 4.28 -13.99 -5.16
CA GLY A 99 5.72 -14.10 -4.96
C GLY A 99 6.13 -15.19 -3.96
N PRO A 100 7.43 -15.23 -3.58
CA PRO A 100 7.96 -16.19 -2.61
C PRO A 100 7.46 -15.93 -1.19
N GLU A 101 7.43 -17.00 -0.39
CA GLU A 101 7.17 -16.99 1.05
C GLU A 101 8.32 -17.65 1.81
N PHE A 102 8.42 -17.34 3.11
CA PHE A 102 9.43 -17.89 4.01
C PHE A 102 8.73 -18.39 5.27
N THR A 103 9.10 -19.59 5.70
CA THR A 103 8.57 -20.19 6.94
C THR A 103 9.17 -19.53 8.17
N ASP A 104 8.46 -19.57 9.29
CA ASP A 104 8.97 -19.10 10.58
C ASP A 104 10.31 -19.75 10.95
N GLN A 105 10.49 -21.04 10.64
CA GLN A 105 11.75 -21.74 10.90
C GLN A 105 12.91 -21.13 10.10
N GLN A 106 12.73 -20.88 8.80
CA GLN A 106 13.75 -20.22 7.97
C GLN A 106 14.10 -18.82 8.47
N ILE A 107 13.09 -18.07 8.92
CA ILE A 107 13.28 -16.71 9.47
C ILE A 107 14.04 -16.78 10.79
N GLN A 108 13.64 -17.65 11.72
CA GLN A 108 14.31 -17.82 13.00
C GLN A 108 15.76 -18.26 12.85
N ASP A 109 16.03 -19.23 11.96
CA ASP A 109 17.39 -19.71 11.70
C ASP A 109 18.27 -18.60 11.14
N TYR A 110 17.72 -17.79 10.22
CA TYR A 110 18.42 -16.62 9.71
C TYR A 110 18.71 -15.59 10.80
N LEU A 111 17.72 -15.22 11.62
CA LEU A 111 17.90 -14.25 12.72
C LEU A 111 18.93 -14.75 13.75
N LYS A 112 18.90 -16.03 14.12
CA LYS A 112 19.88 -16.67 15.01
C LYS A 112 21.28 -16.66 14.41
N ALA A 113 21.42 -17.01 13.13
CA ALA A 113 22.70 -16.97 12.44
C ALA A 113 23.30 -15.55 12.38
N GLN A 114 22.45 -14.54 12.21
CA GLN A 114 22.84 -13.13 12.28
C GLN A 114 22.98 -12.61 13.73
N GLN A 115 22.70 -13.43 14.75
CA GLN A 115 22.70 -13.04 16.16
C GLN A 115 21.81 -11.82 16.45
N ILE A 116 20.66 -11.72 15.77
CA ILE A 116 19.67 -10.67 16.01
C ILE A 116 18.77 -11.10 17.15
N PRO A 117 18.63 -10.31 18.23
CA PRO A 117 17.66 -10.62 19.29
C PRO A 117 16.23 -10.44 18.77
N PHE A 118 15.37 -11.42 19.03
CA PHE A 118 13.96 -11.40 18.65
C PHE A 118 13.11 -12.11 19.70
N THR A 119 11.82 -11.78 19.71
CA THR A 119 10.78 -12.53 20.43
C THR A 119 10.00 -13.36 19.42
N ALA A 120 9.87 -14.67 19.66
CA ALA A 120 9.02 -15.54 18.86
C ALA A 120 7.66 -15.74 19.55
N PHE A 121 6.60 -15.81 18.75
CA PHE A 121 5.24 -16.00 19.22
C PHE A 121 4.66 -17.29 18.62
N ASP A 122 4.30 -18.23 19.49
CA ASP A 122 3.58 -19.44 19.07
C ASP A 122 2.06 -19.20 19.00
N ASP A 123 1.55 -18.31 19.86
CA ASP A 123 0.16 -17.86 19.83
C ASP A 123 -0.02 -16.67 18.90
N GLN A 124 -0.89 -16.82 17.90
CA GLN A 124 -1.20 -15.76 16.94
C GLN A 124 -1.92 -14.58 17.60
N ALA A 125 -2.79 -14.81 18.59
CA ALA A 125 -3.51 -13.73 19.24
C ALA A 125 -2.52 -12.80 19.96
N ALA A 126 -1.63 -13.37 20.78
CA ALA A 126 -0.55 -12.63 21.44
C ALA A 126 0.35 -11.88 20.44
N PHE A 127 0.67 -12.46 19.28
CA PHE A 127 1.44 -11.78 18.23
C PHE A 127 0.73 -10.53 17.71
N PHE A 128 -0.54 -10.64 17.33
CA PHE A 128 -1.30 -9.49 16.81
C PHE A 128 -1.54 -8.43 17.89
N ASP A 129 -1.76 -8.84 19.14
CA ASP A 129 -1.91 -7.92 20.25
C ASP A 129 -0.63 -7.11 20.48
N GLU A 130 0.54 -7.75 20.49
CA GLU A 130 1.83 -7.07 20.64
C GLU A 130 2.08 -6.09 19.48
N VAL A 131 1.91 -6.52 18.23
CA VAL A 131 2.11 -5.63 17.06
C VAL A 131 1.15 -4.44 17.10
N THR A 132 -0.10 -4.66 17.52
CA THR A 132 -1.12 -3.61 17.65
C THR A 132 -0.74 -2.60 18.72
N GLN A 133 -0.28 -3.06 19.89
CA GLN A 133 0.17 -2.18 20.97
C GLN A 133 1.38 -1.33 20.55
N LEU A 134 2.33 -1.91 19.80
CA LEU A 134 3.47 -1.17 19.26
C LEU A 134 3.02 -0.10 18.25
N LEU A 135 2.08 -0.42 17.36
CA LEU A 135 1.49 0.55 16.43
C LEU A 135 0.76 1.68 17.16
N GLU A 136 -0.04 1.37 18.18
CA GLU A 136 -0.77 2.35 18.98
C GLU A 136 0.16 3.29 19.75
N GLN A 137 1.32 2.80 20.21
CA GLN A 137 2.39 3.61 20.79
C GLN A 137 3.05 4.56 19.77
N GLY A 138 2.67 4.44 18.49
CA GLY A 138 3.19 5.24 17.38
C GLY A 138 4.51 4.74 16.84
N MET A 139 4.84 3.46 17.06
CA MET A 139 6.01 2.84 16.44
C MET A 139 5.76 2.54 14.97
N VAL A 140 6.80 2.67 14.15
CA VAL A 140 6.79 2.28 12.75
C VAL A 140 7.20 0.82 12.63
N VAL A 141 6.33 0.00 12.04
CA VAL A 141 6.51 -1.45 11.92
C VAL A 141 6.85 -1.83 10.48
N GLY A 142 8.04 -2.37 10.26
CA GLY A 142 8.34 -3.17 9.07
C GLY A 142 7.60 -4.49 9.15
N TRP A 143 6.71 -4.76 8.20
CA TRP A 143 5.80 -5.89 8.16
C TRP A 143 6.14 -6.81 7.00
N PHE A 144 6.67 -8.00 7.32
CA PHE A 144 7.09 -9.01 6.36
C PHE A 144 6.35 -10.33 6.63
N GLN A 145 5.39 -10.66 5.77
CA GLN A 145 4.49 -11.80 6.00
C GLN A 145 4.20 -12.58 4.71
N GLY A 146 4.12 -13.90 4.80
CA GLY A 146 3.63 -14.77 3.72
C GLY A 146 4.24 -14.50 2.34
N ARG A 147 3.46 -14.76 1.30
CA ARG A 147 3.84 -14.55 -0.10
C ARG A 147 3.96 -13.07 -0.44
N MET A 148 5.01 -12.70 -1.15
CA MET A 148 5.21 -11.32 -1.64
C MET A 148 4.17 -10.93 -2.69
N GLU A 149 3.83 -9.64 -2.73
CA GLU A 149 2.96 -9.02 -3.72
C GLU A 149 3.58 -9.00 -5.12
N TYR A 150 2.76 -9.21 -6.13
CA TYR A 150 3.08 -9.03 -7.54
C TYR A 150 2.59 -7.67 -8.03
N GLY A 151 3.53 -6.86 -8.51
CA GLY A 151 3.28 -5.49 -8.97
C GLY A 151 3.99 -4.44 -8.10
N PRO A 152 3.76 -3.16 -8.37
CA PRO A 152 4.56 -2.07 -7.81
C PRO A 152 4.08 -1.58 -6.43
N ARG A 153 3.08 -2.23 -5.83
CA ARG A 153 2.45 -1.80 -4.57
C ARG A 153 2.65 -2.86 -3.51
N ALA A 154 3.02 -2.45 -2.30
CA ALA A 154 2.87 -3.30 -1.13
C ALA A 154 1.41 -3.28 -0.68
N LEU A 155 0.85 -4.45 -0.45
CA LEU A 155 -0.56 -4.72 -0.20
C LEU A 155 -0.73 -5.53 1.09
N GLY A 156 0.19 -5.35 2.05
CA GLY A 156 0.06 -5.91 3.40
C GLY A 156 0.93 -7.12 3.68
N ASN A 157 1.88 -7.48 2.82
CA ASN A 157 2.81 -8.59 3.04
C ASN A 157 4.28 -8.15 2.98
N ARG A 158 4.62 -7.06 2.30
CA ARG A 158 5.93 -6.40 2.34
C ARG A 158 5.74 -4.90 2.56
N SER A 159 5.24 -4.56 3.74
CA SER A 159 4.72 -3.22 4.06
C SER A 159 5.50 -2.55 5.19
N ILE A 160 5.45 -1.22 5.23
CA ILE A 160 5.75 -0.43 6.42
C ILE A 160 4.42 0.12 6.90
N LEU A 161 4.10 -0.19 8.15
CA LEU A 161 2.83 0.10 8.80
C LEU A 161 3.01 1.13 9.91
N ALA A 162 2.01 1.97 10.08
CA ALA A 162 1.96 2.96 11.16
C ALA A 162 0.52 3.37 11.47
N ASP A 163 0.30 3.92 12.68
CA ASP A 163 -0.97 4.50 13.08
C ASP A 163 -1.26 5.80 12.31
N PRO A 164 -2.36 5.88 11.53
CA PRO A 164 -2.67 7.05 10.71
C PRO A 164 -3.21 8.25 11.50
N ARG A 165 -3.61 8.05 12.76
CA ARG A 165 -4.25 9.07 13.62
C ARG A 165 -3.25 10.12 14.12
N ARG A 166 -1.98 9.76 14.18
CA ARG A 166 -0.89 10.62 14.67
C ARG A 166 -0.55 11.73 13.66
N PRO A 167 -0.66 13.03 14.04
CA PRO A 167 -0.38 14.14 13.13
C PRO A 167 1.08 14.22 12.63
N ASP A 168 2.03 13.73 13.43
CA ASP A 168 3.46 13.73 13.11
C ASP A 168 3.89 12.53 12.24
N MET A 169 3.03 11.51 12.09
CA MET A 169 3.40 10.23 11.47
C MET A 169 3.78 10.35 10.00
N GLN A 170 3.11 11.23 9.25
CA GLN A 170 3.49 11.50 7.84
C GLN A 170 4.93 12.01 7.74
N SER A 171 5.31 12.94 8.63
CA SER A 171 6.67 13.50 8.65
C SER A 171 7.69 12.44 9.09
N ILE A 172 7.36 11.67 10.12
CA ILE A 172 8.19 10.56 10.61
C ILE A 172 8.50 9.57 9.48
N LEU A 173 7.46 9.07 8.80
CA LEU A 173 7.63 8.11 7.72
C LEU A 173 8.43 8.70 6.55
N ASN A 174 8.15 9.94 6.13
CA ASN A 174 8.86 10.53 5.00
C ASN A 174 10.33 10.84 5.32
N GLN A 175 10.64 11.38 6.49
CA GLN A 175 11.98 11.85 6.83
C GLN A 175 12.87 10.75 7.42
N LYS A 176 12.32 9.94 8.34
CA LYS A 176 13.11 8.97 9.11
C LYS A 176 13.17 7.59 8.48
N ILE A 177 12.20 7.26 7.62
CA ILE A 177 12.05 5.92 7.04
C ILE A 177 12.27 5.93 5.54
N LYS A 178 11.61 6.85 4.82
CA LYS A 178 11.64 6.92 3.36
C LYS A 178 12.68 7.87 2.77
N PHE A 179 13.25 8.73 3.61
CA PHE A 179 14.26 9.73 3.24
C PHE A 179 13.86 10.53 1.99
N ARG A 180 12.61 11.01 1.99
CA ARG A 180 12.01 11.78 0.90
C ARG A 180 11.27 12.99 1.45
N GLU A 181 10.70 13.77 0.54
CA GLU A 181 10.04 15.02 0.90
C GLU A 181 8.91 14.77 1.92
N SER A 182 8.87 15.59 2.97
CA SER A 182 8.04 15.36 4.17
C SER A 182 6.54 15.30 3.92
N PHE A 183 6.11 15.75 2.75
CA PHE A 183 4.72 15.98 2.40
C PHE A 183 4.08 14.88 1.55
N ARG A 184 4.84 13.86 1.13
CA ARG A 184 4.27 12.81 0.29
C ARG A 184 3.30 11.96 1.15
N PRO A 185 2.00 11.95 0.83
CA PRO A 185 1.03 11.19 1.58
C PRO A 185 1.22 9.69 1.38
N PHE A 186 0.70 8.92 2.33
CA PHE A 186 0.73 7.46 2.31
C PHE A 186 -0.65 6.88 2.04
N ALA A 187 -0.68 5.64 1.57
CA ALA A 187 -1.93 4.97 1.25
C ALA A 187 -2.53 4.36 2.53
N PRO A 188 -3.85 4.50 2.76
CA PRO A 188 -4.53 3.76 3.80
C PRO A 188 -4.80 2.31 3.38
N ALA A 189 -4.62 1.38 4.31
CA ALA A 189 -5.23 0.06 4.29
C ALA A 189 -6.38 0.03 5.30
N VAL A 190 -7.58 -0.34 4.85
CA VAL A 190 -8.82 -0.31 5.65
C VAL A 190 -9.54 -1.65 5.57
N LEU A 191 -10.15 -2.07 6.68
CA LEU A 191 -11.10 -3.19 6.67
C LEU A 191 -12.20 -2.93 5.65
N GLU A 192 -12.40 -3.86 4.72
CA GLU A 192 -13.36 -3.69 3.62
C GLU A 192 -14.78 -3.41 4.12
N GLU A 193 -15.18 -4.08 5.19
CA GLU A 193 -16.48 -3.88 5.86
C GLU A 193 -16.66 -2.47 6.47
N HIS A 194 -15.57 -1.72 6.70
CA HIS A 194 -15.58 -0.37 7.27
C HIS A 194 -15.19 0.72 6.27
N VAL A 195 -14.93 0.38 4.99
CA VAL A 195 -14.45 1.36 4.00
C VAL A 195 -15.41 2.54 3.83
N ALA A 196 -16.71 2.26 3.80
CA ALA A 196 -17.75 3.27 3.62
C ALA A 196 -17.96 4.13 4.88
N GLU A 197 -17.43 3.75 6.04
CA GLU A 197 -17.49 4.59 7.25
C GLU A 197 -16.41 5.69 7.20
N GLN A 198 -15.24 5.35 6.65
CA GLN A 198 -14.07 6.23 6.65
C GLN A 198 -13.90 7.02 5.34
N PHE A 199 -14.39 6.48 4.23
CA PHE A 199 -14.18 7.03 2.88
C PHE A 199 -15.48 7.17 2.09
N ASP A 200 -15.49 8.10 1.13
CA ASP A 200 -16.59 8.28 0.19
C ASP A 200 -16.61 7.14 -0.84
N TRP A 201 -17.13 5.99 -0.40
CA TRP A 201 -17.09 4.74 -1.14
C TRP A 201 -18.51 4.16 -1.30
N PRO A 202 -19.27 4.59 -2.32
CA PRO A 202 -20.64 4.11 -2.56
C PRO A 202 -20.68 2.78 -3.33
N TYR A 203 -19.54 2.12 -3.54
CA TYR A 203 -19.42 0.95 -4.40
C TYR A 203 -19.53 -0.35 -3.60
N GLN A 204 -20.14 -1.37 -4.21
CA GLN A 204 -20.19 -2.71 -3.63
C GLN A 204 -18.83 -3.43 -3.69
N GLN A 205 -18.04 -3.15 -4.73
CA GLN A 205 -16.70 -3.72 -4.89
C GLN A 205 -15.67 -3.02 -4.00
N GLY A 206 -14.67 -3.80 -3.55
CA GLY A 206 -13.49 -3.26 -2.86
C GLY A 206 -12.47 -2.61 -3.80
N SER A 207 -11.40 -2.08 -3.21
CA SER A 207 -10.20 -1.57 -3.90
C SER A 207 -8.95 -2.27 -3.35
N PRO A 208 -8.72 -3.57 -3.62
CA PRO A 208 -7.68 -4.34 -2.93
C PRO A 208 -6.24 -4.02 -3.36
N TYR A 209 -6.03 -3.22 -4.41
CA TYR A 209 -4.73 -3.08 -5.07
C TYR A 209 -4.14 -1.67 -5.05
N MET A 210 -4.71 -0.73 -4.29
CA MET A 210 -4.28 0.69 -4.28
C MET A 210 -4.28 1.34 -5.68
N LEU A 211 -5.28 1.01 -6.51
CA LEU A 211 -5.40 1.53 -7.89
C LEU A 211 -6.53 2.56 -8.05
N LEU A 212 -7.22 2.89 -6.96
CA LEU A 212 -8.32 3.84 -6.94
C LEU A 212 -8.07 4.88 -5.85
N VAL A 213 -8.46 6.12 -6.16
CA VAL A 213 -8.43 7.26 -5.25
C VAL A 213 -9.85 7.67 -4.93
N THR A 214 -10.14 7.84 -3.65
CA THR A 214 -11.39 8.43 -3.13
C THR A 214 -11.07 9.53 -2.12
N THR A 215 -12.07 10.12 -1.46
CA THR A 215 -11.90 11.13 -0.41
C THR A 215 -12.23 10.56 0.96
N VAL A 216 -11.57 11.06 2.01
CA VAL A 216 -11.96 10.80 3.39
C VAL A 216 -13.31 11.44 3.70
N LYS A 217 -14.15 10.77 4.50
CA LYS A 217 -15.46 11.28 4.91
C LYS A 217 -15.34 12.36 5.98
N ASP A 218 -14.47 12.14 6.95
CA ASP A 218 -14.21 13.09 8.04
C ASP A 218 -13.31 14.23 7.57
N LYS A 219 -13.90 15.15 6.80
CA LYS A 219 -13.26 16.38 6.30
C LYS A 219 -14.02 17.61 6.83
N PRO A 220 -13.32 18.70 7.19
CA PRO A 220 -13.95 19.96 7.56
C PRO A 220 -14.93 20.43 6.49
N ALA A 221 -16.06 21.01 6.90
CA ALA A 221 -17.08 21.51 5.97
C ALA A 221 -16.58 22.65 5.05
N LYS A 222 -15.45 23.29 5.39
CA LYS A 222 -14.82 24.37 4.62
C LYS A 222 -13.58 23.86 3.88
N SER A 223 -13.44 24.25 2.61
CA SER A 223 -12.27 23.90 1.80
C SER A 223 -11.01 24.57 2.37
N PRO A 224 -9.81 24.02 2.13
CA PRO A 224 -8.56 24.63 2.57
C PRO A 224 -8.20 25.93 1.82
N GLU A 225 -9.09 26.44 0.95
CA GLU A 225 -8.93 27.71 0.24
C GLU A 225 -9.19 28.93 1.15
N GLU A 226 -9.85 28.75 2.29
CA GLU A 226 -10.03 29.82 3.29
C GLU A 226 -8.84 29.99 4.25
N SER A 227 -7.79 29.17 4.13
CA SER A 227 -6.56 29.35 4.90
C SER A 227 -5.62 30.32 4.17
N SER A 228 -5.07 31.30 4.87
CA SER A 228 -4.04 32.22 4.34
C SER A 228 -2.71 31.53 3.96
N SER A 229 -2.63 30.21 4.14
CA SER A 229 -1.43 29.41 3.88
C SER A 229 -1.28 29.06 2.39
N THR A 230 -0.10 29.32 1.83
CA THR A 230 0.22 29.04 0.42
C THR A 230 1.30 27.97 0.31
N GLY A 231 1.33 27.25 -0.83
CA GLY A 231 2.37 26.26 -1.11
C GLY A 231 2.48 25.16 -0.04
N PHE A 232 3.71 24.91 0.41
CA PHE A 232 4.01 23.81 1.35
C PHE A 232 3.44 24.01 2.75
N GLU A 233 3.09 25.25 3.14
CA GLU A 233 2.55 25.52 4.47
C GLU A 233 1.19 24.89 4.70
N ARG A 234 0.40 24.76 3.62
CA ARG A 234 -0.90 24.06 3.68
C ARG A 234 -0.71 22.71 4.34
N LEU A 235 0.33 21.94 3.98
CA LEU A 235 0.54 20.55 4.40
C LEU A 235 0.58 20.33 5.91
N LYS A 236 0.91 21.36 6.69
CA LYS A 236 1.01 21.26 8.15
C LYS A 236 -0.35 21.23 8.88
N SER A 237 -1.46 21.51 8.20
CA SER A 237 -2.78 21.49 8.84
C SER A 237 -3.32 20.07 9.05
N ILE A 238 -3.91 19.83 10.22
CA ILE A 238 -4.69 18.61 10.49
C ILE A 238 -6.02 18.76 9.76
N ARG A 239 -6.36 17.76 8.94
CA ARG A 239 -7.46 17.83 7.95
C ARG A 239 -8.54 16.78 8.12
N SER A 240 -8.34 15.85 9.03
CA SER A 240 -9.21 14.70 9.30
C SER A 240 -8.71 14.00 10.55
N SER A 241 -9.51 13.10 11.13
CA SER A 241 -9.07 12.13 12.13
C SER A 241 -7.93 11.20 11.68
N LEU A 242 -7.66 11.09 10.37
CA LEU A 242 -6.60 10.26 9.78
C LEU A 242 -5.52 11.09 9.05
N PRO A 243 -4.83 12.02 9.75
CA PRO A 243 -3.94 13.00 9.10
C PRO A 243 -2.80 12.39 8.27
N ALA A 244 -2.29 11.20 8.63
CA ALA A 244 -1.12 10.63 7.96
C ALA A 244 -1.38 10.18 6.50
N ILE A 245 -2.64 9.89 6.18
CA ILE A 245 -3.09 9.35 4.88
C ILE A 245 -3.91 10.34 4.04
N THR A 246 -4.27 11.49 4.61
CA THR A 246 -5.15 12.49 3.98
C THR A 246 -4.34 13.51 3.19
N HIS A 247 -4.62 13.63 1.89
CA HIS A 247 -4.02 14.64 1.03
C HIS A 247 -4.59 16.05 1.30
N VAL A 248 -3.95 17.08 0.72
CA VAL A 248 -4.40 18.49 0.82
C VAL A 248 -5.84 18.69 0.32
N ASP A 249 -6.24 17.91 -0.70
CA ASP A 249 -7.56 17.89 -1.31
C ASP A 249 -8.49 16.81 -0.72
N TYR A 250 -8.14 16.28 0.45
CA TYR A 250 -8.84 15.21 1.16
C TYR A 250 -8.87 13.86 0.44
N THR A 251 -8.12 13.71 -0.64
CA THR A 251 -8.02 12.43 -1.34
C THR A 251 -7.15 11.43 -0.57
N ALA A 252 -7.37 10.15 -0.83
CA ALA A 252 -6.55 9.04 -0.36
C ALA A 252 -6.60 7.89 -1.38
N ARG A 253 -5.46 7.24 -1.60
CA ARG A 253 -5.35 6.07 -2.48
C ARG A 253 -5.57 4.78 -1.69
N ILE A 254 -6.76 4.23 -1.74
CA ILE A 254 -7.21 3.24 -0.76
C ILE A 254 -6.83 1.80 -1.14
N GLN A 255 -6.48 1.02 -0.11
CA GLN A 255 -6.51 -0.43 -0.13
C GLN A 255 -7.65 -0.94 0.76
N THR A 256 -8.63 -1.64 0.22
CA THR A 256 -9.54 -2.45 1.04
C THR A 256 -8.91 -3.80 1.34
N VAL A 257 -9.06 -4.26 2.57
CA VAL A 257 -8.50 -5.53 3.05
C VAL A 257 -9.65 -6.39 3.51
N ASN A 258 -9.76 -7.60 2.96
CA ASN A 258 -10.75 -8.57 3.35
C ASN A 258 -10.09 -9.90 3.75
N LYS A 259 -10.82 -10.65 4.58
CA LYS A 259 -10.36 -11.93 5.16
C LYS A 259 -10.05 -12.99 4.09
N GLN A 260 -10.75 -12.95 2.96
CA GLN A 260 -10.61 -13.94 1.90
C GLN A 260 -9.26 -13.83 1.17
N HIS A 261 -8.81 -12.60 0.86
CA HIS A 261 -7.59 -12.41 0.07
C HIS A 261 -6.33 -12.27 0.93
N ASN A 262 -6.42 -11.65 2.10
CA ASN A 262 -5.28 -11.52 3.00
C ASN A 262 -5.74 -11.67 4.46
N PRO A 263 -5.99 -12.91 4.94
CA PRO A 263 -6.54 -13.15 6.27
C PRO A 263 -5.63 -12.64 7.39
N ARG A 264 -4.30 -12.70 7.21
CA ARG A 264 -3.34 -12.26 8.23
C ARG A 264 -3.32 -10.74 8.37
N PHE A 265 -3.35 -10.00 7.26
CA PHE A 265 -3.40 -8.55 7.31
C PHE A 265 -4.78 -8.04 7.75
N HIS A 266 -5.86 -8.73 7.35
CA HIS A 266 -7.21 -8.48 7.87
C HIS A 266 -7.26 -8.66 9.39
N GLN A 267 -6.67 -9.74 9.93
CA GLN A 267 -6.62 -9.97 11.37
C GLN A 267 -5.86 -8.87 12.12
N LEU A 268 -4.71 -8.40 11.61
CA LEU A 268 -4.00 -7.27 12.21
C LEU A 268 -4.87 -6.00 12.26
N LEU A 269 -5.52 -5.66 11.13
CA LEU A 269 -6.42 -4.51 11.06
C LEU A 269 -7.62 -4.66 11.99
N GLN A 270 -8.16 -5.88 12.12
CA GLN A 270 -9.28 -6.18 13.01
C GLN A 270 -8.88 -6.02 14.47
N THR A 271 -7.73 -6.55 14.88
CA THR A 271 -7.20 -6.38 16.23
C THR A 271 -6.92 -4.90 16.52
N PHE A 272 -6.31 -4.17 15.58
CA PHE A 272 -6.10 -2.73 15.70
C PHE A 272 -7.42 -1.96 15.83
N HIS A 273 -8.43 -2.32 15.04
CA HIS A 273 -9.76 -1.73 15.14
C HIS A 273 -10.41 -1.98 16.50
N GLN A 274 -10.35 -3.21 17.01
CA GLN A 274 -10.94 -3.56 18.31
C GLN A 274 -10.29 -2.80 19.47
N GLN A 275 -8.98 -2.61 19.44
CA GLN A 275 -8.25 -1.92 20.51
C GLN A 275 -8.39 -0.40 20.41
N THR A 276 -8.44 0.16 19.20
CA THR A 276 -8.28 1.60 18.99
C THR A 276 -9.52 2.33 18.47
N GLY A 277 -10.55 1.60 18.03
CA GLY A 277 -11.71 2.13 17.32
C GLY A 277 -11.41 2.61 15.89
N CYS A 278 -10.19 2.42 15.37
CA CYS A 278 -9.79 2.83 14.03
C CYS A 278 -9.60 1.60 13.10
N PRO A 279 -10.37 1.48 12.01
CA PRO A 279 -10.25 0.35 11.08
C PRO A 279 -9.18 0.56 9.99
N VAL A 280 -8.27 1.51 10.17
CA VAL A 280 -7.31 1.98 9.15
C VAL A 280 -5.89 1.94 9.67
N LEU A 281 -4.96 1.46 8.85
CA LEU A 281 -3.51 1.62 9.03
C LEU A 281 -2.89 2.38 7.85
N VAL A 282 -1.79 3.08 8.10
CA VAL A 282 -0.89 3.49 7.03
C VAL A 282 -0.28 2.23 6.40
N ASN A 283 -0.26 2.15 5.08
CA ASN A 283 0.48 1.13 4.35
C ASN A 283 1.36 1.79 3.28
N THR A 284 2.66 1.55 3.36
CA THR A 284 3.61 1.91 2.31
C THR A 284 4.58 0.77 2.03
N SER A 285 5.28 0.82 0.90
CA SER A 285 6.20 -0.24 0.50
C SER A 285 7.28 -0.48 1.53
N PHE A 286 7.70 -1.72 1.76
CA PHE A 286 8.87 -2.01 2.58
C PHE A 286 10.11 -1.94 1.72
N ASN A 287 10.67 -0.73 1.65
CA ASN A 287 11.90 -0.36 0.96
C ASN A 287 12.28 1.09 1.32
N ILE A 288 13.44 1.54 0.86
CA ILE A 288 13.79 2.96 0.77
C ILE A 288 13.84 3.44 -0.68
N ARG A 289 14.07 4.74 -0.89
CA ARG A 289 14.25 5.30 -2.24
C ARG A 289 15.46 4.64 -2.92
N GLY A 290 15.29 4.20 -4.16
CA GLY A 290 16.33 3.53 -4.94
C GLY A 290 16.30 2.00 -4.85
N GLU A 291 15.53 1.43 -3.92
CA GLU A 291 15.45 -0.04 -3.75
C GLU A 291 14.11 -0.64 -4.22
N PRO A 292 14.12 -1.89 -4.73
CA PRO A 292 12.89 -2.66 -4.87
C PRO A 292 12.27 -2.97 -3.50
N VAL A 293 11.01 -3.40 -3.50
CA VAL A 293 10.36 -3.93 -2.29
C VAL A 293 11.13 -5.14 -1.77
N VAL A 294 11.36 -5.22 -0.45
CA VAL A 294 12.10 -6.32 0.17
C VAL A 294 11.44 -7.67 -0.17
N CYS A 295 12.25 -8.61 -0.62
CA CYS A 295 11.77 -9.92 -1.08
C CYS A 295 12.01 -11.03 -0.04
N ALA A 296 13.23 -11.13 0.48
CA ALA A 296 13.70 -12.18 1.38
C ALA A 296 14.01 -11.65 2.79
N PRO A 297 14.13 -12.53 3.82
CA PRO A 297 14.43 -12.12 5.18
C PRO A 297 15.70 -11.26 5.30
N GLN A 298 16.73 -11.55 4.51
CA GLN A 298 17.94 -10.71 4.49
C GLN A 298 17.69 -9.28 4.01
N HIS A 299 16.80 -9.09 3.03
CA HIS A 299 16.46 -7.76 2.51
C HIS A 299 15.64 -6.98 3.54
N ALA A 300 14.69 -7.64 4.21
CA ALA A 300 13.88 -7.03 5.25
C ALA A 300 14.74 -6.61 6.45
N LEU A 301 15.66 -7.48 6.89
CA LEU A 301 16.58 -7.15 7.98
C LEU A 301 17.54 -6.02 7.59
N ALA A 302 18.12 -6.05 6.38
CA ALA A 302 19.02 -5.00 5.91
C ALA A 302 18.31 -3.63 5.87
N CYS A 303 17.13 -3.57 5.27
CA CYS A 303 16.31 -2.36 5.23
C CYS A 303 15.91 -1.90 6.64
N PHE A 304 15.52 -2.82 7.53
CA PHE A 304 15.25 -2.51 8.93
C PHE A 304 16.47 -1.93 9.66
N LEU A 305 17.66 -2.49 9.46
CA LEU A 305 18.90 -2.02 10.08
C LEU A 305 19.39 -0.68 9.51
N GLY A 306 19.20 -0.44 8.21
CA GLY A 306 19.58 0.80 7.51
C GLY A 306 18.56 1.95 7.59
N THR A 307 17.46 1.76 8.30
CA THR A 307 16.43 2.80 8.53
C THR A 307 16.13 3.00 10.01
N ASN A 308 15.35 4.04 10.32
CA ASN A 308 14.87 4.32 11.68
C ASN A 308 13.52 3.66 11.99
N MET A 309 13.23 2.49 11.39
CA MET A 309 12.06 1.70 11.81
C MET A 309 12.26 1.22 13.25
N ASP A 310 11.18 1.23 14.02
CA ASP A 310 11.22 0.85 15.44
C ASP A 310 11.10 -0.67 15.62
N VAL A 311 10.32 -1.31 14.76
CA VAL A 311 9.94 -2.73 14.87
C VAL A 311 10.06 -3.41 13.52
N LEU A 312 10.55 -4.65 13.51
CA LEU A 312 10.42 -5.58 12.39
C LEU A 312 9.57 -6.77 12.85
N ALA A 313 8.35 -6.86 12.34
CA ALA A 313 7.47 -8.02 12.46
C ALA A 313 7.66 -8.90 11.20
N ILE A 314 8.41 -9.98 11.34
CA ILE A 314 8.81 -10.88 10.25
C ILE A 314 8.38 -12.32 10.58
N GLY A 315 7.42 -12.85 9.82
CA GLY A 315 6.71 -14.07 10.23
C GLY A 315 6.01 -13.86 11.58
N ASN A 316 6.19 -14.80 12.50
CA ASN A 316 5.76 -14.72 13.91
C ASN A 316 6.90 -14.24 14.85
N GLN A 317 7.89 -13.52 14.32
CA GLN A 317 8.98 -12.96 15.11
C GLN A 317 8.90 -11.43 15.14
N ILE A 318 9.17 -10.87 16.32
CA ILE A 318 9.27 -9.43 16.53
C ILE A 318 10.71 -9.08 16.93
N VAL A 319 11.33 -8.22 16.13
CA VAL A 319 12.63 -7.61 16.41
C VAL A 319 12.39 -6.15 16.79
N LEU A 320 12.87 -5.74 17.96
CA LEU A 320 12.77 -4.36 18.42
C LEU A 320 14.11 -3.66 18.20
N LYS A 321 14.10 -2.54 17.47
CA LYS A 321 15.32 -1.79 17.13
C LYS A 321 16.09 -1.37 18.38
N LYS A 322 15.38 -0.97 19.44
CA LYS A 322 15.96 -0.60 20.75
C LYS A 322 16.80 -1.71 21.42
N ASN A 323 16.60 -2.96 21.04
CA ASN A 323 17.34 -4.11 21.57
C ASN A 323 18.54 -4.50 20.68
N ILE A 324 18.75 -3.81 19.56
CA ILE A 324 19.87 -4.04 18.65
C ILE A 324 21.04 -3.17 19.09
N ASP A 325 22.25 -3.75 19.08
CA ASP A 325 23.48 -2.98 19.24
C ASP A 325 23.55 -1.87 18.17
N PRO A 326 23.65 -0.58 18.56
CA PRO A 326 23.74 0.52 17.62
C PRO A 326 24.86 0.35 16.57
N ALA A 327 25.95 -0.36 16.89
CA ALA A 327 27.03 -0.63 15.94
C ALA A 327 26.62 -1.50 14.74
N ARG A 328 25.47 -2.21 14.84
CA ARG A 328 24.89 -2.98 13.74
C ARG A 328 23.96 -2.17 12.84
N CYS A 329 23.60 -0.97 13.26
CA CYS A 329 22.82 -0.05 12.42
C CYS A 329 23.79 0.60 11.43
N VAL A 330 23.48 0.51 10.15
CA VAL A 330 24.29 1.13 9.11
C VAL A 330 23.90 2.60 9.03
N ASP A 331 24.89 3.49 8.93
CA ASP A 331 24.62 4.89 8.60
C ASP A 331 23.85 4.95 7.27
N HIS A 332 22.77 5.72 7.24
CA HIS A 332 21.87 5.73 6.09
C HIS A 332 22.57 6.15 4.80
N GLN A 333 23.51 7.12 4.88
CA GLN A 333 24.25 7.56 3.69
C GLN A 333 25.17 6.44 3.20
N GLN A 334 25.88 5.76 4.10
CA GLN A 334 26.68 4.58 3.75
C GLN A 334 25.83 3.43 3.18
N TYR A 335 24.60 3.27 3.66
CA TYR A 335 23.68 2.26 3.15
C TYR A 335 23.21 2.60 1.72
N LEU A 336 22.88 3.88 1.45
CA LEU A 336 22.53 4.34 0.11
C LEU A 336 23.70 4.29 -0.88
N ASP A 337 24.92 4.64 -0.44
CA ASP A 337 26.11 4.72 -1.29
C ASP A 337 26.52 3.34 -1.85
N GLN A 338 26.01 2.23 -1.29
CA GLN A 338 26.21 0.87 -1.81
C GLN A 338 25.42 0.60 -3.10
N TYR A 339 24.42 1.43 -3.41
CA TYR A 339 23.54 1.26 -4.55
C TYR A 339 23.79 2.41 -5.53
N GLN A 340 24.41 2.10 -6.68
CA GLN A 340 24.53 3.05 -7.78
C GLN A 340 23.12 3.41 -8.26
N LEU A 341 22.78 4.70 -8.21
CA LEU A 341 21.57 5.22 -8.83
C LEU A 341 21.79 5.25 -10.35
N ASP A 342 20.94 4.54 -11.10
CA ASP A 342 20.87 4.64 -12.56
C ASP A 342 20.40 6.04 -13.03
#